data_AF-A0A3D8Y786-F1
#
_entry.id   AF-A0A3D8Y786-F1
#
_cell.length_a   1.000
_cell.length_b   1.000
_cell.length_c   1.000
_cell.angle_alpha   90.00
_cell.angle_beta   90.00
_cell.angle_gamma   90.00
#
_symmetry.space_group_name_H-M   'P 1'
#
loop_
_entity.id
_entity.type
_entity.pdbx_description
1 polymer ?
#
loop_
_entity_poly.entity_id
_entity_poly.type
_entity_poly.pdbx_seq_one_letter_code
_entity_poly.pdbx_strand_id
1 'polypeptide(L)'
;MLNDIYRLDMAPDFQTFEFESLGPKGRFLKVVQYTELEQKGFYNLGFGDKDPNTGLISDVTVTDNGDSKKMLSTVAATLYTFMIEFPDAIVVATGSTPARTRLYQMGIANNIETIKQDFTVWGLKKERKKAGKFFERMSAMMHFLFKNYKFISMKTKKSHIQDSPKGFDTDHSLSNNYANDPFFKDKIEKANHILNTVKLPAILKAKK
;
A
#
# COMPACT_ATOMS: atom_id res chain seq x y z
N MET A 1 3.83 -15.81 6.21
CA MET A 1 3.01 -14.67 6.64
C MET A 1 1.74 -14.49 5.83
N LEU A 2 1.72 -14.88 4.55
CA LEU A 2 0.56 -14.77 3.65
C LEU A 2 -0.46 -15.91 3.81
N ASN A 3 -0.50 -16.60 4.96
CA ASN A 3 -1.27 -17.85 5.10
C ASN A 3 -2.73 -17.59 5.52
N ASP A 4 -3.05 -16.37 5.99
CA ASP A 4 -4.40 -15.97 6.36
C ASP A 4 -4.68 -14.57 5.80
N ILE A 5 -5.24 -14.57 4.58
CA ILE A 5 -5.70 -13.38 3.87
C ILE A 5 -7.16 -13.57 3.47
N TYR A 6 -7.86 -12.48 3.15
CA TYR A 6 -9.14 -12.57 2.48
C TYR A 6 -8.95 -13.00 1.02
N ARG A 7 -9.96 -13.65 0.45
CA ARG A 7 -10.08 -13.70 -1.01
C ARG A 7 -10.36 -12.29 -1.51
N LEU A 8 -9.82 -11.98 -2.68
CA LEU A 8 -9.79 -10.63 -3.18
C LEU A 8 -9.91 -10.63 -4.69
N ASP A 9 -10.71 -9.68 -5.17
CA ASP A 9 -10.86 -9.39 -6.58
C ASP A 9 -9.80 -8.37 -6.97
N MET A 10 -9.22 -8.55 -8.15
CA MET A 10 -8.08 -7.77 -8.64
C MET A 10 -8.37 -7.28 -10.05
N ALA A 11 -8.16 -5.98 -10.26
CA ALA A 11 -8.20 -5.40 -11.59
C ALA A 11 -7.08 -5.97 -12.48
N PRO A 12 -7.31 -6.15 -13.79
CA PRO A 12 -6.30 -6.62 -14.74
C PRO A 12 -5.00 -5.79 -14.82
N ASP A 13 -5.04 -4.54 -14.37
CA ASP A 13 -3.89 -3.63 -14.31
C ASP A 13 -3.06 -3.78 -13.02
N PHE A 14 -3.46 -4.69 -12.13
CA PHE A 14 -2.84 -4.96 -10.82
C PHE A 14 -2.82 -3.75 -9.87
N GLN A 15 -3.57 -2.69 -10.16
CA GLN A 15 -3.57 -1.45 -9.38
C GLN A 15 -4.76 -1.33 -8.43
N THR A 16 -5.84 -2.08 -8.64
CA THR A 16 -7.03 -2.03 -7.80
C THR A 16 -7.37 -3.42 -7.27
N PHE A 17 -7.70 -3.49 -5.98
CA PHE A 17 -8.10 -4.72 -5.31
C PHE A 17 -9.32 -4.46 -4.42
N GLU A 18 -10.29 -5.38 -4.43
CA GLU A 18 -11.45 -5.38 -3.54
C GLU A 18 -11.51 -6.65 -2.69
N PHE A 19 -12.01 -6.54 -1.46
CA PHE A 19 -12.32 -7.70 -0.62
C PHE A 19 -13.31 -7.39 0.49
N GLU A 20 -14.00 -8.43 0.98
CA GLU A 20 -14.86 -8.32 2.14
C GLU A 20 -14.11 -8.69 3.42
N SER A 21 -14.00 -7.75 4.35
CA SER A 21 -13.61 -8.02 5.74
C SER A 21 -14.79 -8.65 6.47
N LEU A 22 -14.59 -9.83 7.05
CA LEU A 22 -15.60 -10.60 7.79
C LEU A 22 -15.20 -10.72 9.25
N GLY A 23 -16.11 -10.38 10.17
CA GLY A 23 -15.84 -10.42 11.59
C GLY A 23 -17.08 -10.16 12.45
N PRO A 24 -16.92 -10.03 13.78
CA PRO A 24 -18.05 -9.96 14.71
C PRO A 24 -18.96 -8.75 14.52
N LYS A 25 -18.46 -7.67 13.88
CA LYS A 25 -19.23 -6.45 13.62
C LYS A 25 -19.88 -6.45 12.23
N GLY A 26 -19.75 -7.53 11.47
CA GLY A 26 -20.39 -7.72 10.17
C GLY A 26 -19.39 -7.81 9.03
N ARG A 27 -19.87 -7.42 7.84
CA ARG A 27 -19.14 -7.48 6.57
C ARG A 27 -18.88 -6.08 6.07
N PHE A 28 -17.65 -5.79 5.70
CA PHE A 28 -17.25 -4.48 5.19
C PHE A 28 -16.43 -4.65 3.92
N LEU A 29 -16.91 -4.08 2.82
CA LEU A 29 -16.19 -4.05 1.56
C LEU A 29 -15.01 -3.07 1.66
N LYS A 30 -13.84 -3.52 1.26
CA LYS A 30 -12.58 -2.79 1.35
C LYS A 30 -11.97 -2.64 -0.03
N VAL A 31 -11.32 -1.51 -0.27
CA VAL A 31 -10.63 -1.22 -1.53
C VAL A 31 -9.19 -0.82 -1.25
N VAL A 32 -8.26 -1.43 -1.98
CA VAL A 32 -6.86 -1.01 -2.06
C VAL A 32 -6.59 -0.52 -3.47
N GLN A 33 -6.04 0.69 -3.60
CA GLN A 33 -5.63 1.25 -4.89
C GLN A 33 -4.18 1.73 -4.85
N TYR A 34 -3.43 1.39 -5.90
CA TYR A 34 -2.10 1.90 -6.21
C TYR A 34 -2.21 2.92 -7.33
N THR A 35 -1.93 4.18 -7.04
CA THR A 35 -2.02 5.24 -8.06
C THR A 35 -0.67 5.91 -8.25
N GLU A 36 -0.21 6.01 -9.50
CA GLU A 36 1.06 6.69 -9.80
C GLU A 36 0.98 8.18 -9.39
N LEU A 37 2.07 8.66 -8.81
CA LEU A 37 2.23 10.03 -8.32
C LEU A 37 2.89 10.91 -9.39
N GLU A 38 2.96 12.22 -9.15
CA GLU A 38 3.61 13.17 -10.08
C GLU A 38 5.07 12.79 -10.35
N GLN A 39 5.74 12.26 -9.33
CA GLN A 39 7.08 11.71 -9.48
C GLN A 39 6.98 10.29 -10.05
N LYS A 40 7.30 10.15 -11.34
CA LYS A 40 7.28 8.88 -12.07
C LYS A 40 7.93 7.73 -11.29
N GLY A 41 7.25 6.58 -11.30
CA GLY A 41 7.68 5.38 -10.57
C GLY A 41 7.39 5.42 -9.06
N PHE A 42 6.83 6.51 -8.54
CA PHE A 42 6.27 6.54 -7.19
C PHE A 42 4.77 6.32 -7.27
N TYR A 43 4.24 5.54 -6.34
CA TYR A 43 2.82 5.19 -6.27
C TYR A 43 2.31 5.45 -4.86
N ASN A 44 1.09 5.95 -4.71
CA ASN A 44 0.42 5.97 -3.42
C ASN A 44 -0.41 4.69 -3.24
N LEU A 45 -0.30 4.06 -2.05
CA LEU A 45 -1.21 3.03 -1.58
C LEU A 45 -2.36 3.70 -0.82
N GLY A 46 -3.52 3.76 -1.45
CA GLY A 46 -4.80 4.12 -0.84
C GLY A 46 -5.51 2.88 -0.30
N PHE A 47 -6.05 2.95 0.91
CA PHE A 47 -6.84 1.87 1.52
C PHE A 47 -7.98 2.45 2.36
N GLY A 48 -9.20 2.00 2.07
CA GLY A 48 -10.40 2.44 2.76
C GLY A 48 -11.57 1.46 2.62
N ASP A 49 -12.67 1.85 3.26
CA ASP A 49 -13.93 1.13 3.31
C ASP A 49 -14.86 1.69 2.24
N LYS A 50 -15.48 0.81 1.46
CA LYS A 50 -16.50 1.19 0.48
C LYS A 50 -17.85 1.26 1.16
N ASP A 51 -18.46 2.44 1.13
CA ASP A 51 -19.81 2.62 1.62
C ASP A 51 -20.81 1.94 0.67
N PRO A 52 -21.67 1.04 1.16
CA PRO A 52 -22.56 0.26 0.30
C PRO A 52 -23.70 1.08 -0.31
N ASN A 53 -24.04 2.25 0.25
CA ASN A 53 -25.14 3.09 -0.21
C ASN A 53 -24.69 4.08 -1.27
N THR A 54 -23.49 4.63 -1.11
CA THR A 54 -22.93 5.68 -1.96
C THR A 54 -21.88 5.17 -2.94
N GLY A 55 -21.27 4.01 -2.67
CA GLY A 55 -20.14 3.47 -3.42
C GLY A 55 -18.81 4.17 -3.18
N LEU A 56 -18.81 5.25 -2.38
CA LEU A 56 -17.64 6.06 -2.11
C LEU A 56 -16.71 5.39 -1.10
N ILE A 57 -15.41 5.65 -1.24
CA ILE A 57 -14.41 5.16 -0.30
C ILE A 57 -14.23 6.14 0.85
N SER A 58 -14.10 5.59 2.06
CA SER A 58 -13.78 6.36 3.26
C SER A 58 -12.81 5.60 4.14
N ASP A 59 -11.85 6.31 4.72
CA ASP A 59 -10.90 5.72 5.66
C ASP A 59 -10.93 6.40 7.04
N VAL A 60 -12.02 7.12 7.29
CA VAL A 60 -12.37 7.78 8.56
C VAL A 60 -13.13 6.81 9.47
N THR A 61 -13.93 5.91 8.89
CA THR A 61 -14.69 4.91 9.64
C THR A 61 -13.76 3.86 10.22
N VAL A 62 -13.71 3.77 11.54
CA VAL A 62 -13.03 2.68 12.25
C VAL A 62 -14.02 1.53 12.38
N THR A 63 -13.95 0.56 11.47
CA THR A 63 -14.76 -0.66 11.56
C THR A 63 -14.31 -1.54 12.72
N ASP A 64 -13.00 -1.71 12.90
CA ASP A 64 -12.39 -2.51 13.98
C ASP A 64 -13.12 -3.87 14.13
N ASN A 65 -13.14 -4.64 13.03
CA ASN A 65 -13.91 -5.88 12.91
C ASN A 65 -13.23 -7.07 13.63
N GLY A 66 -12.33 -6.81 14.59
CA GLY A 66 -11.56 -7.83 15.29
C GLY A 66 -10.54 -8.59 14.43
N ASP A 67 -10.29 -8.14 13.20
CA ASP A 67 -9.55 -8.88 12.17
C ASP A 67 -8.25 -8.19 11.72
N SER A 68 -7.74 -7.25 12.54
CA SER A 68 -6.61 -6.38 12.18
C SER A 68 -5.38 -7.12 11.63
N LYS A 69 -5.06 -8.31 12.15
CA LYS A 69 -3.93 -9.13 11.67
C LYS A 69 -4.17 -9.67 10.26
N LYS A 70 -5.38 -10.17 9.99
CA LYS A 70 -5.78 -10.68 8.68
C LYS A 70 -5.90 -9.54 7.66
N MET A 71 -6.45 -8.40 8.07
CA MET A 71 -6.50 -7.19 7.26
C MET A 71 -5.10 -6.72 6.85
N LEU A 72 -4.16 -6.60 7.79
CA LEU A 72 -2.77 -6.23 7.49
C LEU A 72 -2.08 -7.24 6.58
N SER A 73 -2.32 -8.55 6.79
CA SER A 73 -1.77 -9.60 5.93
C SER A 73 -2.33 -9.52 4.50
N THR A 74 -3.62 -9.17 4.38
CA THR A 74 -4.32 -9.00 3.10
C THR A 74 -3.78 -7.79 2.34
N VAL A 75 -3.64 -6.63 2.99
CA VAL A 75 -3.03 -5.43 2.37
C VAL A 75 -1.57 -5.67 1.99
N ALA A 76 -0.82 -6.41 2.80
CA ALA A 76 0.54 -6.81 2.43
C ALA A 76 0.56 -7.71 1.18
N ALA A 77 -0.41 -8.63 1.05
CA ALA A 77 -0.52 -9.49 -0.13
C ALA A 77 -0.75 -8.68 -1.41
N THR A 78 -1.63 -7.67 -1.39
CA THR A 78 -1.84 -6.80 -2.56
C THR A 78 -0.58 -6.02 -2.92
N LEU A 79 0.20 -5.58 -1.91
CA LEU A 79 1.47 -4.89 -2.13
C LEU A 79 2.51 -5.80 -2.81
N TYR A 80 2.62 -7.05 -2.37
CA TYR A 80 3.47 -8.04 -3.03
C TYR A 80 3.05 -8.26 -4.48
N THR A 81 1.76 -8.47 -4.73
CA THR A 81 1.23 -8.71 -6.08
C THR A 81 1.48 -7.51 -7.00
N PHE A 82 1.20 -6.29 -6.53
CA PHE A 82 1.50 -5.06 -7.28
C PHE A 82 3.00 -4.94 -7.59
N MET A 83 3.89 -5.18 -6.62
CA MET A 83 5.34 -5.03 -6.81
C MET A 83 5.98 -6.15 -7.64
N ILE A 84 5.28 -7.26 -7.90
CA ILE A 84 5.72 -8.26 -8.87
C ILE A 84 5.56 -7.70 -10.29
N GLU A 85 4.43 -7.06 -10.55
CA GLU A 85 4.13 -6.44 -11.86
C GLU A 85 4.91 -5.13 -12.07
N PHE A 86 5.08 -4.35 -11.00
CA PHE A 86 5.80 -3.06 -11.02
C PHE A 86 7.07 -3.12 -10.14
N PRO A 87 8.12 -3.87 -10.55
CA PRO A 87 9.29 -4.15 -9.69
C PRO A 87 10.15 -2.93 -9.38
N ASP A 88 10.11 -1.89 -10.22
CA ASP A 88 10.82 -0.62 -9.99
C ASP A 88 9.98 0.40 -9.18
N ALA A 89 8.73 0.07 -8.83
CA ALA A 89 7.84 1.00 -8.12
C ALA A 89 8.31 1.29 -6.70
N ILE A 90 8.12 2.55 -6.30
CA ILE A 90 8.29 3.02 -4.94
C ILE A 90 6.90 3.34 -4.37
N VAL A 91 6.42 2.53 -3.43
CA VAL A 91 5.08 2.70 -2.87
C VAL A 91 5.12 3.54 -1.60
N VAL A 92 4.38 4.64 -1.61
CA VAL A 92 4.10 5.55 -0.49
C VAL A 92 2.82 5.10 0.21
N ALA A 93 2.88 4.81 1.50
CA ALA A 93 1.68 4.55 2.31
C ALA A 93 1.50 5.59 3.42
N THR A 94 0.29 6.15 3.52
CA THR A 94 -0.10 7.16 4.53
C THR A 94 -1.40 6.82 5.25
N GLY A 95 -1.34 6.79 6.59
CA GLY A 95 -2.55 6.73 7.41
C GLY A 95 -3.28 8.08 7.39
N SER A 96 -4.62 8.05 7.30
CA SER A 96 -5.43 9.28 7.43
C SER A 96 -5.51 9.81 8.85
N THR A 97 -5.27 8.97 9.85
CA THR A 97 -5.30 9.35 11.27
C THR A 97 -4.03 8.86 11.97
N PRO A 98 -3.60 9.52 13.07
CA PRO A 98 -2.47 9.04 13.87
C PRO A 98 -2.65 7.60 14.36
N ALA A 99 -3.89 7.18 14.68
CA ALA A 99 -4.22 5.82 15.07
C ALA A 99 -3.96 4.81 13.95
N ARG A 100 -4.40 5.09 12.71
CA ARG A 100 -4.15 4.21 11.55
C ARG A 100 -2.67 4.16 11.19
N THR A 101 -1.99 5.30 11.24
CA THR A 101 -0.53 5.35 11.09
C THR A 101 0.18 4.48 12.13
N ARG A 102 -0.27 4.51 13.40
CA ARG A 102 0.25 3.65 14.47
C ARG A 102 -0.03 2.17 14.23
N LEU A 103 -1.22 1.83 13.75
CA LEU A 103 -1.59 0.45 13.42
C LEU A 103 -0.69 -0.11 12.31
N TYR A 104 -0.43 0.67 11.25
CA TYR A 104 0.51 0.28 10.20
C TYR A 104 1.93 0.11 10.73
N GLN A 105 2.41 1.02 11.58
CA GLN A 105 3.71 0.88 12.24
C GLN A 105 3.80 -0.42 13.02
N MET A 106 2.78 -0.76 13.81
CA MET A 106 2.76 -2.00 14.59
C MET A 106 2.73 -3.23 13.68
N GLY A 107 1.91 -3.20 12.63
CA GLY A 107 1.84 -4.26 11.63
C GLY A 107 3.18 -4.52 10.96
N ILE A 108 3.89 -3.47 10.56
CA ILE A 108 5.21 -3.58 9.92
C ILE A 108 6.26 -4.01 10.93
N ALA A 109 6.26 -3.45 12.14
CA ALA A 109 7.23 -3.80 13.19
C ALA A 109 7.12 -5.27 13.60
N ASN A 110 5.91 -5.79 13.78
CA ASN A 110 5.67 -7.19 14.17
C ASN A 110 6.14 -8.19 13.12
N ASN A 111 6.31 -7.74 11.88
CA ASN A 111 6.56 -8.57 10.71
C ASN A 111 7.86 -8.19 10.00
N ILE A 112 8.69 -7.39 10.67
CA ILE A 112 9.78 -6.66 10.04
C ILE A 112 10.85 -7.59 9.45
N GLU A 113 11.16 -8.69 10.14
CA GLU A 113 12.23 -9.60 9.71
C GLU A 113 11.88 -10.32 8.41
N THR A 114 10.60 -10.59 8.16
CA THR A 114 10.16 -11.10 6.86
C THR A 114 10.08 -9.99 5.83
N ILE A 115 9.52 -8.81 6.19
CA ILE A 115 9.40 -7.67 5.25
C ILE A 115 10.78 -7.27 4.71
N LYS A 116 11.82 -7.25 5.56
CA LYS A 116 13.20 -6.90 5.17
C LYS A 116 13.85 -7.89 4.20
N GLN A 117 13.33 -9.13 4.09
CA GLN A 117 13.86 -10.11 3.14
C GLN A 117 13.52 -9.72 1.70
N ASP A 118 12.41 -8.99 1.50
CA ASP A 118 11.87 -8.68 0.18
C ASP A 118 11.85 -7.16 -0.10
N PHE A 119 11.72 -6.32 0.93
CA PHE A 119 11.58 -4.88 0.82
C PHE A 119 12.58 -4.09 1.65
N THR A 120 13.02 -2.94 1.11
CA THR A 120 13.51 -1.85 1.96
C THR A 120 12.35 -0.94 2.33
N VAL A 121 12.22 -0.69 3.64
CA VAL A 121 11.20 0.21 4.19
C VAL A 121 11.87 1.46 4.75
N TRP A 122 11.51 2.63 4.23
CA TRP A 122 11.90 3.92 4.83
C TRP A 122 10.75 4.53 5.62
N GLY A 123 11.08 5.15 6.75
CA GLY A 123 10.12 5.87 7.58
C GLY A 123 10.36 7.38 7.53
N LEU A 124 9.29 8.16 7.41
CA LEU A 124 9.41 9.60 7.66
C LEU A 124 9.45 9.88 9.16
N LYS A 125 10.59 10.37 9.64
CA LYS A 125 10.79 10.79 11.03
C LYS A 125 10.51 12.29 11.16
N LYS A 126 9.74 12.69 12.17
CA LYS A 126 9.56 14.10 12.53
C LYS A 126 10.75 14.53 13.40
N GLU A 127 11.61 15.42 12.89
CA GLU A 127 12.75 15.92 13.66
C GLU A 127 12.35 16.82 14.82
N ARG A 128 13.17 16.82 15.88
CA ARG A 128 13.24 17.88 16.90
C ARG A 128 14.34 18.87 16.50
N LYS A 129 13.92 20.08 16.08
CA LYS A 129 14.69 21.33 15.87
C LYS A 129 15.88 21.30 14.87
N LYS A 130 15.67 21.99 13.73
CA LYS A 130 16.64 22.69 12.84
C LYS A 130 17.29 22.01 11.61
N ALA A 131 16.97 20.79 11.16
CA ALA A 131 17.55 20.28 9.89
C ALA A 131 16.56 19.89 8.76
N GLY A 132 15.28 19.65 9.05
CA GLY A 132 14.24 19.40 8.03
C GLY A 132 13.64 17.98 8.11
N LYS A 133 12.72 17.63 7.20
CA LYS A 133 12.13 16.28 7.14
C LYS A 133 12.97 15.38 6.22
N PHE A 134 13.34 14.19 6.70
CA PHE A 134 14.11 13.20 5.95
C PHE A 134 13.58 11.79 6.18
N PHE A 135 13.78 10.93 5.18
CA PHE A 135 13.56 9.50 5.31
C PHE A 135 14.81 8.84 5.91
N GLU A 136 14.64 8.21 7.06
CA GLU A 136 15.68 7.40 7.69
C GLU A 136 15.31 5.92 7.51
N ARG A 137 16.33 5.04 7.42
CA ARG A 137 16.12 3.60 7.51
C ARG A 137 15.62 3.30 8.92
N MET A 138 14.31 3.09 9.04
CA MET A 138 13.58 2.74 10.24
C MET A 138 13.83 3.59 11.50
N SER A 139 13.10 4.70 11.63
CA SER A 139 12.77 5.26 12.96
C SER A 139 11.49 6.11 12.90
N ALA A 140 10.47 5.74 13.72
CA ALA A 140 9.24 6.45 14.08
C ALA A 140 8.45 7.11 12.91
N MET A 141 7.41 6.41 12.41
CA MET A 141 7.07 6.44 10.98
C MET A 141 5.72 7.09 10.68
N MET A 142 5.69 8.28 10.07
CA MET A 142 4.43 8.82 9.53
C MET A 142 4.09 8.31 8.11
N HIS A 143 5.08 7.78 7.39
CA HIS A 143 5.00 7.41 5.96
C HIS A 143 5.92 6.22 5.70
N PHE A 144 5.53 5.32 4.81
CA PHE A 144 6.33 4.17 4.39
C PHE A 144 6.67 4.28 2.91
N LEU A 145 7.94 4.05 2.56
CA LEU A 145 8.37 3.80 1.19
C LEU A 145 8.77 2.34 1.11
N PHE A 146 8.22 1.59 0.16
CA PHE A 146 8.62 0.22 -0.14
C PHE A 146 9.40 0.20 -1.45
N LYS A 147 10.52 -0.53 -1.50
CA LYS A 147 11.23 -0.86 -2.74
C LYS A 147 11.64 -2.33 -2.70
N ASN A 148 11.29 -3.08 -3.74
CA ASN A 148 11.61 -4.49 -3.87
C ASN A 148 13.01 -4.68 -4.47
N TYR A 149 13.83 -5.60 -3.94
CA TYR A 149 15.19 -5.86 -4.42
C TYR A 149 15.39 -7.27 -4.98
N LYS A 150 14.50 -8.24 -4.69
CA LYS A 150 14.68 -9.63 -5.14
C LYS A 150 14.55 -9.81 -6.65
N PHE A 151 13.75 -8.97 -7.31
CA PHE A 151 13.51 -9.08 -8.75
C PHE A 151 14.62 -8.52 -9.64
N ILE A 152 15.63 -7.83 -9.07
CA ILE A 152 16.80 -7.41 -9.87
C ILE A 152 17.61 -8.63 -10.35
N SER A 153 17.57 -9.78 -9.65
CA SER A 153 18.29 -11.01 -10.05
C SER A 153 17.48 -11.99 -10.92
N MET A 154 16.16 -11.82 -11.07
CA MET A 154 15.29 -12.72 -11.85
C MET A 154 15.03 -12.25 -13.29
N LYS A 155 15.75 -11.22 -13.78
CA LYS A 155 15.70 -10.76 -15.18
C LYS A 155 16.05 -11.83 -16.24
N THR A 156 16.45 -13.04 -15.85
CA THR A 156 16.79 -14.15 -16.76
C THR A 156 15.73 -15.23 -16.93
N LYS A 157 14.57 -15.19 -16.25
CA LYS A 157 13.46 -16.11 -16.56
C LYS A 157 12.12 -15.39 -16.63
N LYS A 158 11.78 -14.90 -17.83
CA LYS A 158 10.39 -14.74 -18.25
C LYS A 158 9.71 -16.10 -18.10
N SER A 159 8.85 -16.25 -17.11
CA SER A 159 7.75 -17.19 -17.17
C SER A 159 6.49 -16.39 -16.91
N HIS A 160 5.60 -16.38 -17.90
CA HIS A 160 4.23 -15.93 -17.78
C HIS A 160 3.67 -16.35 -16.41
N ILE A 161 3.31 -15.39 -15.56
CA ILE A 161 2.42 -15.65 -14.43
C ILE A 161 1.03 -15.77 -15.07
N GLN A 162 0.70 -16.97 -15.52
CA GLN A 162 -0.57 -17.27 -16.17
C GLN A 162 -1.65 -17.72 -15.17
N ASP A 163 -1.28 -17.84 -13.88
CA ASP A 163 -2.21 -18.13 -12.79
C ASP A 163 -2.17 -17.00 -11.76
N SER A 164 -3.33 -16.42 -11.45
CA SER A 164 -3.48 -15.45 -10.36
C SER A 164 -2.92 -16.01 -9.05
N PRO A 165 -2.27 -15.18 -8.19
CA PRO A 165 -1.79 -15.67 -6.90
C PRO A 165 -2.95 -16.33 -6.13
N LYS A 166 -2.69 -17.43 -5.40
CA LYS A 166 -3.75 -18.13 -4.64
C LYS A 166 -4.54 -17.15 -3.77
N GLY A 167 -5.85 -17.09 -3.98
CA GLY A 167 -6.77 -16.18 -3.28
C GLY A 167 -7.06 -14.87 -4.01
N PHE A 168 -6.56 -14.70 -5.22
CA PHE A 168 -6.82 -13.56 -6.11
C PHE A 168 -7.67 -14.01 -7.28
N ASP A 169 -8.83 -13.38 -7.46
CA ASP A 169 -9.71 -13.55 -8.61
C ASP A 169 -9.61 -12.30 -9.49
N THR A 170 -9.63 -12.44 -10.81
CA THR A 170 -9.54 -11.28 -11.72
C THR A 170 -10.94 -10.72 -11.98
N ASP A 171 -11.11 -9.42 -11.73
CA ASP A 171 -12.36 -8.70 -12.00
C ASP A 171 -12.10 -7.46 -12.88
N HIS A 172 -12.57 -7.53 -14.12
CA HIS A 172 -12.46 -6.45 -15.10
C HIS A 172 -13.30 -5.23 -14.75
N SER A 173 -14.34 -5.37 -13.92
CA SER A 173 -15.19 -4.26 -13.50
C SER A 173 -14.47 -3.24 -12.64
N LEU A 174 -13.34 -3.64 -12.03
CA LEU A 174 -12.53 -2.80 -11.16
C LEU A 174 -11.65 -1.80 -11.92
N SER A 175 -11.38 -2.05 -13.20
CA SER A 175 -10.53 -1.17 -14.01
C SER A 175 -11.15 0.24 -14.11
N ASN A 176 -10.39 1.24 -13.66
CA ASN A 176 -10.78 2.65 -13.63
C ASN A 176 -12.03 3.00 -12.80
N ASN A 177 -12.63 2.05 -12.07
CA ASN A 177 -13.88 2.27 -11.33
C ASN A 177 -13.75 3.35 -10.24
N TYR A 178 -12.54 3.53 -9.71
CA TYR A 178 -12.23 4.46 -8.63
C TYR A 178 -11.44 5.69 -9.05
N ALA A 179 -11.21 5.91 -10.35
CA ALA A 179 -10.37 7.00 -10.84
C ALA A 179 -10.86 8.39 -10.40
N ASN A 180 -12.17 8.54 -10.17
CA ASN A 180 -12.79 9.80 -9.76
C ASN A 180 -13.14 9.89 -8.28
N ASP A 181 -12.89 8.85 -7.49
CA ASP A 181 -13.25 8.83 -6.08
C ASP A 181 -12.48 9.93 -5.30
N PRO A 182 -13.16 10.81 -4.55
CA PRO A 182 -12.53 11.90 -3.82
C PRO A 182 -11.47 11.42 -2.83
N PHE A 183 -11.68 10.26 -2.21
CA PHE A 183 -10.76 9.72 -1.22
C PHE A 183 -9.37 9.44 -1.82
N PHE A 184 -9.33 8.82 -3.01
CA PHE A 184 -8.06 8.51 -3.65
C PHE A 184 -7.37 9.77 -4.18
N LYS A 185 -8.14 10.74 -4.68
CA LYS A 185 -7.61 12.07 -5.07
C LYS A 185 -6.92 12.77 -3.89
N ASP A 186 -7.59 12.85 -2.74
CA ASP A 186 -7.03 13.42 -1.51
C ASP A 186 -5.74 12.72 -1.06
N LYS A 187 -5.67 11.39 -1.24
CA LYS A 187 -4.48 10.61 -0.89
C LYS A 187 -3.30 10.91 -1.80
N ILE A 188 -3.55 11.04 -3.11
CA ILE A 188 -2.54 11.39 -4.11
C ILE A 188 -2.00 12.79 -3.81
N GLU A 189 -2.86 13.78 -3.57
CA GLU A 189 -2.46 15.15 -3.24
C GLU A 189 -1.59 15.20 -1.97
N LYS A 190 -1.99 14.49 -0.92
CA LYS A 190 -1.19 14.37 0.30
C LYS A 190 0.17 13.76 -0.01
N ALA A 191 0.22 12.64 -0.72
CA ALA A 191 1.45 11.94 -1.08
C ALA A 191 2.40 12.83 -1.91
N ASN A 192 1.90 13.53 -2.93
CA ASN A 192 2.66 14.50 -3.72
C ASN A 192 3.20 15.63 -2.83
N HIS A 193 2.38 16.20 -1.94
CA HIS A 193 2.81 17.21 -1.00
C HIS A 193 3.96 16.72 -0.10
N ILE A 194 3.91 15.46 0.35
CA ILE A 194 4.99 14.86 1.15
C ILE A 194 6.26 14.70 0.33
N LEU A 195 6.18 14.16 -0.89
CA LEU A 195 7.36 13.99 -1.76
C LEU A 195 8.02 15.33 -2.09
N ASN A 196 7.23 16.38 -2.29
CA ASN A 196 7.73 17.73 -2.58
C ASN A 196 8.32 18.45 -1.36
N THR A 197 7.95 18.06 -0.13
CA THR A 197 8.39 18.73 1.10
C THR A 197 9.48 17.99 1.89
N VAL A 198 9.79 16.75 1.50
CA VAL A 198 10.75 15.89 2.21
C VAL A 198 11.94 15.60 1.32
N LYS A 199 13.15 15.66 1.88
CA LYS A 199 14.33 15.22 1.12
C LYS A 199 14.33 13.70 1.02
N LEU A 200 14.12 13.20 -0.20
CA LEU A 200 14.24 11.78 -0.51
C LEU A 200 15.69 11.27 -0.30
N PRO A 201 15.88 10.01 0.14
CA PRO A 201 17.19 9.37 0.17
C PRO A 201 17.83 9.38 -1.23
N ALA A 202 19.14 9.58 -1.32
CA ALA A 202 19.85 9.64 -2.60
C ALA A 202 19.62 8.37 -3.47
N ILE A 203 19.49 7.20 -2.83
CA ILE A 203 19.20 5.92 -3.48
C ILE A 203 17.82 5.87 -4.17
N LEU A 204 16.90 6.78 -3.83
CA LEU A 204 15.57 6.91 -4.43
C LEU A 204 15.49 8.05 -5.44
N LYS A 205 16.53 8.89 -5.57
CA LYS A 205 16.58 9.99 -6.54
C LYS A 205 16.99 9.53 -7.95
N ALA A 206 17.44 8.29 -8.11
CA ALA A 206 18.00 7.79 -9.35
C ALA A 206 16.99 6.93 -10.13
N LYS A 207 16.38 7.56 -11.15
CA LYS A 207 16.28 7.14 -12.56
C LYS A 207 15.54 8.28 -13.29
N LYS A 208 16.26 9.37 -13.58
CA LYS A 208 15.85 10.31 -14.64
C LYS A 208 16.14 9.64 -15.98
#